data_AF-A0A7K1GJY6-F1
#
_entry.id   AF-A0A7K1GJY6-F1
#
_cell.length_a   1.000
_cell.length_b   1.000
_cell.length_c   1.000
_cell.angle_alpha   90.00
_cell.angle_beta   90.00
_cell.angle_gamma   90.00
#
_symmetry.space_group_name_H-M   'P 1'
#
loop_
_entity.id
_entity.type
_entity.pdbx_description
1 polymer ?
#
loop_
_entity_poly.entity_id
_entity_poly.type
_entity_poly.pdbx_seq_one_letter_code
_entity_poly.pdbx_strand_id
1 'polypeptide(L)'
;MKKYIIICTALFGMSFLGHAQVGIGTKNPSPSALLEVTSKDGNQGVILLKIALTSLTSFAPSMDKDKEGRDMKVDPRNLGLIVYNTTVNKTAGLSAGFYYWTGATWTKVTDTELLKTTITEEIKKVVPTEDKGKSSFVIFNKDAAEGNGKGVFFTVEKTANEVPVISAVDFKSLVERDETATKIQKRDGAEVFTDATT
;
A
#
# COMPACT_ATOMS: atom_id res chain seq x y z
N MET A 1 -65.77 -22.81 -16.50
CA MET A 1 -64.55 -23.41 -15.91
C MET A 1 -63.32 -23.20 -16.79
N LYS A 2 -63.35 -23.49 -18.10
CA LYS A 2 -62.21 -23.30 -19.03
C LYS A 2 -61.64 -21.87 -19.09
N LYS A 3 -62.49 -20.84 -19.01
CA LYS A 3 -62.08 -19.42 -19.01
C LYS A 3 -61.21 -19.01 -17.81
N TYR A 4 -61.43 -19.61 -16.64
CA TYR A 4 -60.66 -19.31 -15.43
C TYR A 4 -59.32 -20.04 -15.44
N ILE A 5 -59.25 -21.23 -16.04
CA ILE A 5 -58.01 -21.99 -16.21
C ILE A 5 -57.01 -21.23 -17.09
N ILE A 6 -57.46 -20.66 -18.21
CA ILE A 6 -56.61 -19.87 -19.12
C ILE A 6 -56.03 -18.64 -18.40
N ILE A 7 -56.85 -17.95 -17.59
CA ILE A 7 -56.42 -16.79 -16.80
C ILE A 7 -55.38 -17.19 -15.75
N CYS A 8 -55.58 -18.30 -15.04
CA CYS A 8 -54.62 -18.78 -14.05
C CYS A 8 -53.28 -19.19 -14.68
N THR A 9 -53.30 -19.84 -15.85
CA THR A 9 -52.07 -20.23 -16.58
C THR A 9 -51.32 -19.01 -17.11
N ALA A 10 -52.02 -18.00 -17.63
CA ALA A 10 -51.41 -16.75 -18.07
C ALA A 10 -50.76 -15.97 -16.91
N LEU A 11 -51.40 -15.96 -15.73
CA LEU A 11 -50.88 -15.31 -14.54
C LEU A 11 -49.61 -15.99 -14.01
N PHE A 12 -49.57 -17.33 -14.03
CA PHE A 12 -48.39 -18.11 -13.64
C PHE A 12 -47.23 -18.00 -14.64
N GLY A 13 -47.51 -17.88 -15.94
CA GLY A 13 -46.49 -17.71 -16.98
C GLY A 13 -45.74 -16.38 -16.88
N MET A 14 -46.38 -15.34 -16.34
CA MET A 14 -45.79 -14.00 -16.18
C MET A 14 -44.69 -13.94 -15.11
N SER A 15 -44.72 -14.83 -14.11
CA SER A 15 -43.69 -14.91 -13.07
C SER A 15 -42.34 -15.42 -13.58
N PHE A 16 -42.30 -16.13 -14.71
CA PHE A 16 -41.06 -16.63 -15.33
C PHE A 16 -40.26 -15.56 -16.08
N LEU A 17 -40.82 -14.37 -16.31
CA LEU A 17 -40.15 -13.26 -17.00
C LEU A 17 -39.42 -12.30 -16.04
N GLY A 18 -39.51 -12.54 -14.73
CA GLY A 18 -38.86 -11.71 -13.72
C GLY A 18 -37.38 -12.06 -13.55
N HIS A 19 -36.48 -11.43 -14.31
CA HIS A 19 -35.07 -11.41 -13.97
C HIS A 19 -34.84 -10.51 -12.75
N ALA A 20 -34.48 -11.08 -11.61
CA ALA A 20 -34.09 -10.33 -10.42
C ALA A 20 -32.66 -9.82 -10.57
N GLN A 21 -32.46 -8.77 -11.38
CA GLN A 21 -31.20 -8.02 -11.34
C GLN A 21 -31.10 -7.30 -9.98
N VAL A 22 -30.00 -7.48 -9.25
CA VAL A 22 -29.80 -6.83 -7.95
C VAL A 22 -29.14 -5.46 -8.14
N GLY A 23 -29.95 -4.50 -8.59
CA GLY A 23 -29.65 -3.09 -8.48
C GLY A 23 -30.26 -2.53 -7.20
N ILE A 24 -29.46 -1.95 -6.31
CA ILE A 24 -29.97 -1.19 -5.16
C ILE A 24 -29.95 0.28 -5.55
N GLY A 25 -31.14 0.87 -5.71
CA GLY A 25 -31.29 2.28 -6.09
C GLY A 25 -31.18 2.57 -7.60
N THR A 26 -30.87 1.55 -8.42
CA THR A 26 -30.99 1.59 -9.90
C THR A 26 -32.03 0.58 -10.39
N LYS A 27 -32.81 0.97 -11.40
CA LYS A 27 -33.78 0.08 -12.07
C LYS A 27 -33.17 -0.68 -13.25
N ASN A 28 -31.98 -0.28 -13.69
CA ASN A 28 -31.27 -0.85 -14.84
C ASN A 28 -29.79 -0.96 -14.48
N PRO A 29 -29.41 -1.91 -13.61
CA PRO A 29 -28.01 -2.14 -13.29
C PRO A 29 -27.23 -2.56 -14.54
N SER A 30 -25.93 -2.28 -14.53
CA SER A 30 -25.02 -2.70 -15.59
C SER A 30 -25.12 -4.22 -15.84
N PRO A 31 -25.26 -4.67 -17.11
CA PRO A 31 -25.28 -6.10 -17.43
C PRO A 31 -24.03 -6.87 -16.98
N SER A 32 -22.92 -6.17 -16.76
CA SER A 32 -21.66 -6.73 -16.29
C SER A 32 -21.50 -6.67 -14.76
N ALA A 33 -22.46 -6.11 -14.03
CA ALA A 33 -22.41 -6.00 -12.57
C ALA A 33 -23.30 -7.05 -11.92
N LEU A 34 -22.71 -7.86 -11.02
CA LEU A 34 -23.49 -8.77 -10.19
C LEU A 34 -24.27 -8.01 -9.11
N LEU A 35 -23.81 -6.84 -8.66
CA LEU A 35 -24.48 -5.94 -7.73
C LEU A 35 -24.08 -4.50 -8.08
N GLU A 36 -25.06 -3.64 -8.31
CA GLU A 36 -24.85 -2.20 -8.47
C GLU A 36 -25.62 -1.45 -7.38
N VAL A 37 -24.94 -0.57 -6.65
CA VAL A 37 -25.56 0.28 -5.64
C VAL A 37 -25.41 1.74 -6.05
N THR A 38 -26.53 2.39 -6.33
CA THR A 38 -26.57 3.76 -6.85
C THR A 38 -27.49 4.60 -6.00
N SER A 39 -26.97 5.71 -5.46
CA SER A 39 -27.79 6.74 -4.81
C SER A 39 -28.13 7.82 -5.82
N LYS A 40 -29.41 8.00 -6.15
CA LYS A 40 -29.86 8.99 -7.14
C LYS A 40 -29.44 10.42 -6.80
N ASP A 41 -29.45 10.74 -5.51
CA ASP A 41 -29.09 12.05 -5.00
C ASP A 41 -27.63 12.11 -4.52
N GLY A 42 -26.86 11.02 -4.68
CA GLY A 42 -25.45 10.94 -4.27
C GLY A 42 -25.19 10.97 -2.76
N ASN A 43 -26.25 10.95 -1.93
CA ASN A 43 -26.16 11.22 -0.49
C ASN A 43 -26.14 9.94 0.39
N GLN A 44 -26.10 8.76 -0.23
CA GLN A 44 -26.15 7.48 0.48
C GLN A 44 -24.94 6.62 0.10
N GLY A 45 -24.31 6.02 1.12
CA GLY A 45 -23.22 5.05 0.95
C GLY A 45 -23.62 3.63 1.35
N VAL A 46 -22.68 2.70 1.21
CA VAL A 46 -22.83 1.30 1.65
C VAL A 46 -21.98 1.08 2.89
N ILE A 47 -22.59 0.56 3.96
CA ILE A 47 -21.86 0.10 5.13
C ILE A 47 -21.61 -1.40 4.97
N LEU A 48 -20.34 -1.78 4.84
CA LEU A 48 -19.92 -3.18 4.87
C LEU A 48 -19.98 -3.74 6.30
N LEU A 49 -19.93 -5.07 6.42
CA LEU A 49 -19.94 -5.77 7.70
C LEU A 49 -18.79 -5.27 8.60
N LYS A 50 -19.16 -4.82 9.81
CA LYS A 50 -18.22 -4.41 10.85
C LYS A 50 -17.94 -5.61 11.75
N ILE A 51 -16.68 -5.99 11.91
CA ILE A 51 -16.27 -7.10 12.75
C ILE A 51 -15.16 -6.66 13.72
N ALA A 52 -15.10 -7.28 14.89
CA ALA A 52 -13.99 -7.09 15.82
C ALA A 52 -12.96 -8.20 15.59
N LEU A 53 -11.94 -7.94 14.77
CA LEU A 53 -10.86 -8.91 14.55
C LEU A 53 -10.07 -9.12 15.84
N THR A 54 -9.68 -10.37 16.09
CA THR A 54 -8.84 -10.75 17.24
C THR A 54 -7.38 -10.89 16.86
N SER A 55 -7.09 -11.35 15.64
CA SER A 55 -5.74 -11.40 15.06
C SER A 55 -5.79 -11.27 13.54
N LEU A 56 -4.64 -10.98 12.93
CA LEU A 56 -4.52 -10.93 11.47
C LEU A 56 -4.50 -12.32 10.81
N THR A 57 -4.26 -13.40 11.56
CA THR A 57 -4.11 -14.76 11.03
C THR A 57 -5.32 -15.65 11.29
N SER A 58 -6.26 -15.16 12.09
CA SER A 58 -7.50 -15.84 12.43
C SER A 58 -8.63 -15.36 11.53
N PHE A 59 -9.43 -16.31 11.04
CA PHE A 59 -10.64 -16.00 10.26
C PHE A 59 -11.84 -15.64 11.18
N ALA A 60 -11.61 -15.56 12.49
CA ALA A 60 -12.59 -15.30 13.55
C ALA A 60 -12.95 -13.81 13.73
N PRO A 61 -14.07 -13.47 14.42
CA PRO A 61 -14.75 -14.24 15.47
C PRO A 61 -15.99 -15.07 15.08
N SER A 62 -16.42 -15.07 13.82
CA SER A 62 -17.71 -15.71 13.44
C SER A 62 -17.74 -16.29 12.03
N MET A 63 -16.57 -16.47 11.41
CA MET A 63 -16.48 -16.97 10.05
C MET A 63 -15.66 -18.25 9.94
N ASP A 64 -15.04 -18.73 11.02
CA ASP A 64 -14.03 -19.79 11.09
C ASP A 64 -14.56 -21.13 10.58
N LYS A 65 -15.83 -21.42 10.86
CA LYS A 65 -16.51 -22.64 10.45
C LYS A 65 -17.89 -22.32 9.90
N ASP A 66 -18.30 -23.07 8.89
CA ASP A 66 -19.69 -23.03 8.45
C ASP A 66 -20.62 -23.88 9.34
N LYS A 67 -21.89 -23.93 8.97
CA LYS A 67 -22.93 -24.66 9.71
C LYS A 67 -22.66 -26.17 9.75
N GLU A 68 -21.87 -26.67 8.82
CA GLU A 68 -21.46 -28.06 8.69
C GLU A 68 -20.10 -28.35 9.36
N GLY A 69 -19.45 -27.34 9.94
CA GLY A 69 -18.18 -27.47 10.67
C GLY A 69 -16.93 -27.45 9.79
N ARG A 70 -17.03 -27.13 8.49
CA ARG A 70 -15.89 -27.01 7.57
C ARG A 70 -15.10 -25.75 7.89
N ASP A 71 -13.78 -25.84 7.82
CA ASP A 71 -12.89 -24.68 8.01
C ASP A 71 -13.01 -23.72 6.82
N MET A 72 -13.52 -22.53 7.10
CA MET A 72 -13.70 -21.47 6.11
C MET A 72 -12.43 -20.69 5.84
N LYS A 73 -11.41 -20.80 6.70
CA LYS A 73 -10.12 -20.14 6.51
C LYS A 73 -9.47 -20.52 5.18
N VAL A 74 -9.58 -21.79 4.81
CA VAL A 74 -8.96 -22.41 3.62
C VAL A 74 -9.90 -22.48 2.42
N ASP A 75 -11.14 -21.98 2.55
CA ASP A 75 -12.09 -22.01 1.47
C ASP A 75 -11.75 -20.94 0.42
N PRO A 76 -11.50 -21.30 -0.85
CA PRO A 76 -11.15 -20.36 -1.89
C PRO A 76 -12.24 -19.32 -2.17
N ARG A 77 -13.51 -19.60 -1.80
CA ARG A 77 -14.63 -18.66 -1.95
C ARG A 77 -14.53 -17.44 -1.03
N ASN A 78 -13.73 -17.53 0.03
CA ASN A 78 -13.55 -16.45 1.01
C ASN A 78 -12.38 -15.52 0.64
N LEU A 79 -11.61 -15.84 -0.41
CA LEU A 79 -10.55 -14.97 -0.92
C LEU A 79 -11.14 -13.64 -1.39
N GLY A 80 -10.57 -12.54 -0.93
CA GLY A 80 -11.05 -11.19 -1.25
C GLY A 80 -12.27 -10.75 -0.44
N LEU A 81 -12.69 -11.49 0.59
CA LEU A 81 -13.73 -11.04 1.51
C LEU A 81 -13.30 -9.73 2.20
N ILE A 82 -14.12 -8.68 2.10
CA ILE A 82 -13.85 -7.36 2.68
C ILE A 82 -14.72 -7.13 3.92
N VAL A 83 -14.10 -6.67 4.99
CA VAL A 83 -14.74 -6.32 6.27
C VAL A 83 -14.19 -5.02 6.82
N TYR A 84 -14.96 -4.33 7.65
CA TYR A 84 -14.46 -3.21 8.45
C TYR A 84 -14.10 -3.68 9.86
N ASN A 85 -12.82 -3.66 10.20
CA ASN A 85 -12.37 -4.00 11.54
C ASN A 85 -12.62 -2.84 12.52
N THR A 86 -13.17 -3.15 13.69
CA THR A 86 -13.39 -2.19 14.79
C THR A 86 -12.33 -2.30 15.91
N THR A 87 -11.55 -3.38 15.96
CA THR A 87 -10.55 -3.60 17.01
C THR A 87 -9.31 -2.73 16.79
N VAL A 88 -8.82 -2.11 17.87
CA VAL A 88 -7.52 -1.44 17.91
C VAL A 88 -6.62 -2.17 18.89
N ASN A 89 -5.57 -2.81 18.37
CA ASN A 89 -4.56 -3.50 19.17
C ASN A 89 -3.20 -3.40 18.46
N LYS A 90 -2.39 -2.44 18.89
CA LYS A 90 -1.07 -2.17 18.28
C LYS A 90 -0.11 -3.35 18.38
N THR A 91 -0.13 -4.09 19.48
CA THR A 91 0.73 -5.26 19.70
C THR A 91 0.42 -6.38 18.72
N ALA A 92 -0.86 -6.55 18.35
CA ALA A 92 -1.30 -7.51 17.34
C ALA A 92 -1.30 -6.97 15.91
N GLY A 93 -0.81 -5.74 15.69
CA GLY A 93 -0.85 -5.07 14.38
C GLY A 93 -2.25 -4.68 13.90
N LEU A 94 -3.25 -4.67 14.79
CA LEU A 94 -4.63 -4.37 14.47
C LEU A 94 -4.93 -2.89 14.68
N SER A 95 -5.63 -2.32 13.72
CA SER A 95 -6.19 -0.97 13.79
C SER A 95 -7.54 -0.94 13.09
N ALA A 96 -8.37 0.06 13.43
CA ALA A 96 -9.65 0.25 12.74
C ALA A 96 -9.44 0.55 11.25
N GLY A 97 -10.33 0.03 10.41
CA GLY A 97 -10.30 0.25 8.96
C GLY A 97 -10.74 -0.96 8.15
N PHE A 98 -10.64 -0.89 6.84
CA PHE A 98 -10.99 -1.98 5.94
C PHE A 98 -9.88 -3.03 5.84
N TYR A 99 -10.27 -4.30 5.88
CA TYR A 99 -9.39 -5.44 5.68
C TYR A 99 -9.98 -6.36 4.63
N TYR A 100 -9.11 -7.02 3.87
CA TYR A 100 -9.50 -8.09 2.97
C TYR A 100 -8.76 -9.39 3.33
N TRP A 101 -9.43 -10.53 3.11
CA TRP A 101 -8.85 -11.83 3.36
C TRP A 101 -8.00 -12.32 2.18
N THR A 102 -6.76 -12.72 2.45
CA THR A 102 -5.83 -13.25 1.45
C THR A 102 -5.83 -14.77 1.32
N GLY A 103 -6.57 -15.48 2.19
CA GLY A 103 -6.49 -16.94 2.33
C GLY A 103 -5.67 -17.40 3.53
N ALA A 104 -4.80 -16.53 4.04
CA ALA A 104 -3.97 -16.82 5.21
C ALA A 104 -4.01 -15.71 6.26
N THR A 105 -4.10 -14.46 5.80
CA THR A 105 -4.08 -13.29 6.66
C THR A 105 -5.08 -12.22 6.22
N TRP A 106 -5.54 -11.43 7.18
CA TRP A 106 -6.22 -10.16 6.96
C TRP A 106 -5.18 -9.10 6.61
N THR A 107 -5.36 -8.49 5.45
CA THR A 107 -4.52 -7.36 5.01
C THR A 107 -5.33 -6.08 5.05
N LYS A 108 -4.77 -5.06 5.72
CA LYS A 108 -5.40 -3.74 5.81
C LYS A 108 -5.33 -3.04 4.46
N VAL A 109 -6.44 -2.45 4.02
CA VAL A 109 -6.45 -1.46 2.93
C VAL A 109 -5.86 -0.16 3.47
N THR A 110 -4.74 0.26 2.91
CA THR A 110 -4.02 1.47 3.35
C THR A 110 -4.18 2.60 2.35
N ASP A 111 -4.14 3.83 2.84
CA ASP A 111 -4.03 5.02 2.01
C ASP A 111 -2.56 5.47 1.89
N THR A 112 -2.32 6.38 0.94
CA THR A 112 -0.99 6.92 0.63
C THR A 112 -0.42 7.80 1.76
N GLU A 113 -1.26 8.45 2.55
CA GLU A 113 -0.83 9.33 3.64
C GLU A 113 -0.32 8.53 4.84
N LEU A 114 -1.01 7.45 5.18
CA LEU A 114 -0.61 6.47 6.17
C LEU A 114 0.71 5.81 5.75
N LEU A 115 0.89 5.51 4.47
CA LEU A 115 2.15 4.99 3.96
C LEU A 115 3.29 5.98 4.13
N LYS A 116 3.09 7.26 3.74
CA LYS A 116 4.09 8.32 3.90
C LYS A 116 4.50 8.50 5.36
N THR A 117 3.53 8.57 6.27
CA THR A 117 3.79 8.73 7.70
C THR A 117 4.52 7.51 8.27
N THR A 118 4.08 6.30 7.94
CA THR A 118 4.74 5.05 8.39
C THR A 118 6.18 4.99 7.90
N ILE A 119 6.43 5.25 6.61
CA ILE A 119 7.78 5.27 6.03
C ILE A 119 8.65 6.32 6.73
N THR A 120 8.11 7.51 6.98
CA THR A 120 8.85 8.59 7.65
C THR A 120 9.25 8.20 9.08
N GLU A 121 8.33 7.60 9.84
CA GLU A 121 8.61 7.13 11.20
C GLU A 121 9.61 5.97 11.22
N GLU A 122 9.55 5.04 10.26
CA GLU A 122 10.57 3.99 10.14
C GLU A 122 11.94 4.56 9.77
N ILE A 123 12.01 5.55 8.87
CA ILE A 123 13.27 6.24 8.54
C ILE A 123 13.86 6.92 9.78
N LYS A 124 13.05 7.62 10.59
CA LYS A 124 13.52 8.27 11.82
C LYS A 124 14.18 7.32 12.82
N LYS A 125 13.76 6.05 12.88
CA LYS A 125 14.41 5.05 13.74
C LYS A 125 15.81 4.68 13.26
N VAL A 126 16.07 4.78 11.96
CA VAL A 126 17.35 4.46 11.33
C VAL A 126 18.30 5.65 11.34
N VAL A 127 17.77 6.88 11.31
CA VAL A 127 18.58 8.10 11.39
C VAL A 127 18.96 8.40 12.85
N PRO A 128 20.26 8.44 13.20
CA PRO A 128 20.69 8.82 14.54
C PRO A 128 20.14 10.20 14.91
N THR A 129 19.41 10.27 16.02
CA THR A 129 18.81 11.52 16.51
C THR A 129 19.75 12.19 17.51
N GLU A 130 20.99 12.48 17.14
CA GLU A 130 21.85 13.33 17.97
C GLU A 130 22.65 14.37 17.17
N ASP A 131 22.76 15.51 17.85
CA ASP A 131 23.30 16.82 17.56
C ASP A 131 22.73 17.66 16.40
N LYS A 132 22.42 18.90 16.77
CA LYS A 132 21.92 20.01 15.92
C LYS A 132 22.97 20.52 14.92
N GLY A 133 23.92 19.69 14.52
CA GLY A 133 24.87 19.94 13.45
C GLY A 133 24.57 18.94 12.34
N LYS A 134 24.38 19.43 11.10
CA LYS A 134 24.11 18.68 9.86
C LYS A 134 24.54 17.19 9.91
N SER A 135 23.72 16.33 10.50
CA SER A 135 24.03 14.91 10.63
C SER A 135 23.82 14.30 9.25
N SER A 136 24.93 13.92 8.62
CA SER A 136 24.94 13.23 7.33
C SER A 136 25.34 11.79 7.60
N PHE A 137 24.51 10.83 7.21
CA PHE A 137 24.87 9.42 7.27
C PHE A 137 24.88 8.82 5.87
N VAL A 138 25.79 7.86 5.66
CA VAL A 138 25.99 7.22 4.37
C VAL A 138 25.32 5.85 4.38
N ILE A 139 24.45 5.59 3.42
CA ILE A 139 23.81 4.28 3.20
C ILE A 139 24.40 3.64 1.95
N PHE A 140 24.75 2.36 2.03
CA PHE A 140 25.14 1.57 0.87
C PHE A 140 23.95 0.75 0.34
N ASN A 141 23.59 0.96 -0.92
CA ASN A 141 22.50 0.22 -1.54
C ASN A 141 23.01 -1.09 -2.16
N LYS A 142 23.10 -2.15 -1.33
CA LYS A 142 23.62 -3.47 -1.75
C LYS A 142 22.69 -4.22 -2.71
N ASP A 143 21.38 -4.08 -2.51
CA ASP A 143 20.38 -5.02 -3.04
C ASP A 143 19.49 -4.43 -4.14
N ALA A 144 19.78 -3.21 -4.63
CA ALA A 144 19.05 -2.66 -5.77
C ALA A 144 19.22 -3.49 -7.05
N ALA A 145 18.22 -3.39 -7.93
CA ALA A 145 18.32 -3.93 -9.28
C ALA A 145 19.49 -3.27 -10.02
N GLU A 146 20.12 -4.04 -10.93
CA GLU A 146 21.24 -3.57 -11.73
C GLU A 146 20.84 -2.30 -12.51
N GLY A 147 21.64 -1.25 -12.44
CA GLY A 147 21.33 0.07 -13.02
C GLY A 147 20.48 1.01 -12.15
N ASN A 148 19.84 0.53 -11.08
CA ASN A 148 19.03 1.35 -10.15
C ASN A 148 19.80 1.74 -8.87
N GLY A 149 21.05 2.18 -9.02
CA GLY A 149 21.87 2.59 -7.88
C GLY A 149 22.39 1.43 -7.02
N LYS A 150 22.43 0.22 -7.56
CA LYS A 150 23.11 -0.93 -6.93
C LYS A 150 24.59 -0.62 -6.74
N GLY A 151 25.10 -0.82 -5.53
CA GLY A 151 26.48 -0.52 -5.18
C GLY A 151 26.79 0.97 -5.03
N VAL A 152 25.77 1.84 -5.05
CA VAL A 152 25.95 3.28 -4.86
C VAL A 152 25.78 3.63 -3.39
N PHE A 153 26.64 4.54 -2.91
CA PHE A 153 26.52 5.14 -1.59
C PHE A 153 25.65 6.40 -1.70
N PHE A 154 24.72 6.57 -0.77
CA PHE A 154 23.85 7.73 -0.68
C PHE A 154 24.14 8.48 0.62
N THR A 155 24.25 9.80 0.58
CA THR A 155 24.16 10.61 1.79
C THR A 155 22.71 10.92 2.07
N VAL A 156 22.35 10.87 3.35
CA VAL A 156 21.08 11.37 3.85
C VAL A 156 21.38 12.53 4.76
N GLU A 157 21.01 13.73 4.32
CA GLU A 157 21.22 14.96 5.06
C GLU A 157 19.92 15.43 5.70
N LYS A 158 19.97 15.69 7.01
CA LYS A 158 18.86 16.35 7.71
C LYS A 158 18.86 17.84 7.35
N THR A 159 17.82 18.29 6.65
CA THR A 159 17.61 19.73 6.41
C THR A 159 16.87 20.39 7.58
N ALA A 160 16.94 21.72 7.67
CA ALA A 160 16.28 22.51 8.73
C ALA A 160 14.76 22.27 8.82
N ASN A 161 14.15 21.71 7.78
CA ASN A 161 12.71 21.43 7.69
C ASN A 161 12.34 20.00 8.14
N GLU A 162 13.27 19.26 8.75
CA GLU A 162 13.12 17.84 9.15
C GLU A 162 12.82 16.86 8.00
N VAL A 163 12.87 17.32 6.75
CA VAL A 163 12.77 16.47 5.57
C VAL A 163 14.18 15.99 5.19
N PRO A 164 14.46 14.68 5.20
CA PRO A 164 15.75 14.16 4.79
C PRO A 164 15.93 14.32 3.27
N VAL A 165 17.06 14.88 2.86
CA VAL A 165 17.47 14.92 1.45
C VAL A 165 18.41 13.75 1.20
N ILE A 166 18.12 12.97 0.16
CA ILE A 166 18.94 11.83 -0.26
C ILE A 166 19.66 12.20 -1.54
N SER A 167 20.99 12.13 -1.55
CA SER A 167 21.80 12.35 -2.75
C SER A 167 22.82 11.24 -2.93
N ALA A 168 23.09 10.87 -4.18
CA ALA A 168 24.13 9.90 -4.49
C ALA A 168 25.52 10.53 -4.25
N VAL A 169 26.43 9.77 -3.66
CA VAL A 169 27.84 10.17 -3.53
C VAL A 169 28.52 10.04 -4.88
N ASP A 170 28.94 11.16 -5.43
CA ASP A 170 29.78 11.19 -6.64
C ASP A 170 31.25 11.04 -6.26
N PHE A 171 31.73 9.80 -6.24
CA PHE A 171 33.14 9.50 -5.97
C PHE A 171 34.08 10.02 -7.04
N LYS A 172 33.64 10.16 -8.30
CA LYS A 172 34.49 10.66 -9.38
C LYS A 172 34.87 12.11 -9.10
N SER A 173 33.89 12.94 -8.81
CA SER A 173 34.13 14.35 -8.44
C SER A 173 34.95 14.49 -7.15
N LEU A 174 34.76 13.60 -6.17
CA LEU A 174 35.55 13.61 -4.92
C LEU A 174 37.02 13.27 -5.16
N VAL A 175 37.29 12.25 -5.98
CA VAL A 175 38.66 11.85 -6.34
C VAL A 175 39.33 12.97 -7.13
N GLU A 176 38.66 13.53 -8.15
CA GLU A 176 39.19 14.64 -8.95
C GLU A 176 39.54 15.86 -8.09
N ARG A 177 38.69 16.21 -7.10
CA ARG A 177 38.99 17.29 -6.15
C ARG A 177 40.24 17.00 -5.32
N ASP A 178 40.36 15.80 -4.75
CA ASP A 178 41.47 15.49 -3.84
C ASP A 178 42.80 15.25 -4.59
N GLU A 179 42.74 14.79 -5.85
CA GLU A 179 43.88 14.77 -6.77
C GLU A 179 44.41 16.18 -7.04
N THR A 180 43.54 17.18 -7.25
CA THR A 180 43.98 18.58 -7.43
C THR A 180 44.55 19.23 -6.17
N ALA A 181 44.17 18.76 -4.98
CA ALA A 181 44.70 19.23 -3.71
C ALA A 181 46.10 18.66 -3.42
N THR A 182 46.45 17.52 -4.01
CA THR A 182 47.74 16.85 -3.81
C THR A 182 48.77 17.33 -4.83
N LYS A 183 49.15 18.61 -4.76
CA LYS A 183 50.31 19.10 -5.53
C LYS A 183 51.61 18.67 -4.85
N ILE A 184 52.34 17.74 -5.46
CA ILE A 184 53.71 17.41 -5.05
C ILE A 184 54.63 18.57 -5.45
N GLN A 185 54.97 19.43 -4.50
CA GLN A 185 56.03 20.42 -4.67
C GLN A 185 57.38 19.68 -4.65
N LYS A 186 58.12 19.67 -5.76
CA LYS A 186 59.52 19.23 -5.76
C LYS A 186 60.36 20.26 -5.02
N ARG A 187 61.29 19.80 -4.19
CA ARG A 187 62.12 20.62 -3.28
C ARG A 187 63.19 21.49 -3.98
N ASP A 188 63.34 21.45 -5.30
CA ASP A 188 64.30 22.30 -6.00
C ASP A 188 63.62 23.18 -7.06
N GLY A 189 63.79 24.49 -6.88
CA GLY A 189 63.07 25.56 -7.57
C GLY A 189 63.37 25.66 -9.06
N ALA A 190 62.66 24.89 -9.87
CA ALA A 190 62.45 25.16 -11.28
C ALA A 190 60.97 24.97 -11.62
N GLU A 191 60.25 26.09 -11.69
CA GLU A 191 58.90 26.12 -12.22
C GLU A 191 58.95 25.88 -13.73
N VAL A 192 58.24 24.86 -14.21
CA VAL A 192 57.72 24.83 -15.57
C VAL A 192 56.22 24.69 -15.44
N PHE A 193 55.53 25.83 -15.49
CA PHE A 193 54.11 25.88 -15.80
C PHE A 193 53.96 25.64 -17.30
N THR A 194 53.40 24.51 -17.69
CA THR A 194 52.61 24.46 -18.92
C THR A 194 51.15 24.54 -18.51
N ASP A 195 50.56 25.67 -18.83
CA ASP A 195 49.20 26.05 -18.50
C ASP A 195 48.18 25.10 -19.15
N ALA A 196 47.02 25.02 -18.51
CA ALA A 196 45.88 24.25 -18.99
C ALA A 196 45.40 24.77 -20.35
N THR A 197 45.25 23.88 -21.34
CA THR A 197 44.29 24.03 -22.43
C THR A 197 44.14 22.71 -23.19
N THR A 198 43.09 21.95 -22.87
CA THR A 198 41.86 21.74 -23.66
C THR A 198 41.02 20.68 -22.97
#